data_AF-A0A7K1ANJ8-F1
#
_entry.id   AF-A0A7K1ANJ8-F1
#
_cell.length_a   1.000
_cell.length_b   1.000
_cell.length_c   1.000
_cell.angle_alpha   90.00
_cell.angle_beta   90.00
_cell.angle_gamma   90.00
#
_symmetry.space_group_name_H-M   'P 1'
#
loop_
_entity.id
_entity.type
_entity.pdbx_description
1 polymer ?
#
loop_
_entity_poly.entity_id
_entity_poly.type
_entity_poly.pdbx_seq_one_letter_code
_entity_poly.pdbx_strand_id
1 'polypeptide(L)' 'GPLLQKRRSLSGSQIGGVPELQEMLDFCGSHNIVSDIELIKADYINEAYERTIASDVKYRFVIDAATF' A
#
# COMPACT_ATOMS: atom_id res chain seq x y z
N GLY A 1 24.30 -22.48 8.74
CA GLY A 1 23.43 -21.62 7.90
C GLY A 1 23.89 -20.17 7.97
N PRO A 2 23.66 -19.35 6.94
CA PRO A 2 24.26 -18.01 6.80
C PRO A 2 23.84 -17.00 7.88
N LEU A 3 22.75 -17.26 8.60
CA LEU A 3 22.24 -16.35 9.64
C LEU A 3 23.17 -16.25 10.86
N LEU A 4 23.60 -17.38 11.42
CA LEU A 4 24.45 -17.41 12.62
C LEU A 4 25.88 -16.95 12.33
N GLN A 5 26.51 -17.51 11.29
CA GLN A 5 27.91 -17.23 10.96
C GLN A 5 28.16 -15.77 10.54
N LYS A 6 27.15 -15.13 9.94
CA LYS A 6 27.23 -13.72 9.48
C LYS A 6 26.43 -12.75 10.35
N ARG A 7 25.87 -13.21 11.49
CA ARG A 7 25.08 -12.39 12.42
C ARG A 7 23.94 -11.62 11.73
N ARG A 8 23.18 -12.29 10.86
CA ARG A 8 22.05 -11.67 10.15
C ARG A 8 20.77 -11.84 10.97
N SER A 9 19.97 -10.79 11.06
CA SER A 9 18.63 -10.81 11.66
C SER A 9 17.56 -11.08 10.61
N LEU A 10 16.50 -11.77 11.03
CA LEU A 10 15.24 -11.90 10.30
C LEU A 10 14.11 -11.59 11.27
N SER A 11 13.27 -10.63 10.91
CA SER A 11 12.12 -10.19 11.69
C SER A 11 10.91 -9.99 10.78
N GLY A 12 9.71 -10.16 11.32
CA GLY A 12 8.46 -9.80 10.66
C GLY A 12 7.91 -8.50 11.25
N SER A 13 7.14 -7.77 10.45
CA SER A 13 6.35 -6.63 10.89
C SER A 13 5.01 -6.65 10.16
N GLN A 14 3.92 -6.36 10.87
CA GLN A 14 2.57 -6.33 10.31
C GLN A 14 1.90 -5.04 10.75
N ILE A 15 1.89 -4.04 9.87
CA ILE A 15 1.23 -2.73 10.06
C ILE A 15 1.76 -1.97 11.31
N GLY A 16 1.72 -0.64 11.27
CA GLY A 16 2.08 0.19 12.43
C GLY A 16 0.92 0.41 13.38
N GLY A 17 1.21 0.78 14.62
CA GLY A 17 0.18 1.25 15.57
C GLY A 17 -0.45 2.58 15.12
N VAL A 18 -1.57 2.98 15.74
CA VAL A 18 -2.24 4.27 15.42
C VAL A 18 -1.29 5.48 15.55
N PRO A 19 -0.43 5.59 16.59
CA PRO A 19 0.53 6.70 16.68
C PRO A 19 1.55 6.69 15.53
N GLU A 20 2.12 5.53 15.22
CA GLU A 20 3.10 5.38 14.13
C GLU A 20 2.46 5.67 12.76
N LEU A 21 1.19 5.32 12.58
CA LEU A 21 0.43 5.66 11.38
C LEU A 21 0.27 7.18 11.24
N GLN A 22 -0.03 7.90 12.33
CA GLN A 22 -0.11 9.36 12.29
C GLN A 22 1.24 9.98 11.94
N GLU A 23 2.33 9.52 12.55
CA GLU A 23 3.68 9.98 12.23
C GLU A 23 4.04 9.73 10.75
N MET A 24 3.65 8.57 10.21
CA MET A 24 3.84 8.23 8.80
C MET A 24 3.05 9.15 7.86
N LEU A 25 1.80 9.46 8.20
CA LEU A 25 0.97 10.38 7.41
C LEU A 25 1.52 11.81 7.43
N ASP A 26 1.95 12.31 8.60
CA ASP A 26 2.54 13.63 8.75
C ASP A 26 3.86 13.75 7.96
N PHE A 27 4.70 12.70 8.04
CA PHE A 27 5.92 12.59 7.24
C PHE A 27 5.59 12.61 5.73
N CYS A 28 4.63 11.81 5.28
CA CYS A 28 4.26 11.80 3.86
C CYS A 28 3.73 13.16 3.39
N GLY A 29 2.90 13.82 4.19
CA GLY A 29 2.36 15.15 3.89
C GLY A 29 3.44 16.22 3.77
N SER A 30 4.41 16.24 4.69
CA SER A 30 5.51 17.21 4.68
C SER A 30 6.51 17.01 3.53
N HIS A 31 6.63 15.79 3.01
CA HIS A 31 7.58 15.43 1.95
C HIS A 31 6.92 15.21 0.58
N ASN A 32 5.63 15.50 0.44
CA ASN A 32 4.86 15.26 -0.79
C ASN A 32 4.97 13.81 -1.30
N ILE A 33 4.94 12.85 -0.37
CA ILE A 33 4.96 11.42 -0.69
C ILE A 33 3.52 10.99 -0.92
N VAL A 34 3.20 10.70 -2.18
CA VAL A 34 1.88 10.25 -2.61
C VAL A 34 1.99 8.92 -3.34
N SER A 35 0.90 8.18 -3.41
CA SER A 35 0.82 6.97 -4.23
C SER A 35 0.45 7.33 -5.66
N ASP A 36 1.07 6.65 -6.62
CA ASP A 36 0.50 6.52 -7.96
C ASP A 36 -0.78 5.68 -7.87
N ILE A 37 -1.88 6.19 -8.43
CA ILE A 37 -3.18 5.53 -8.35
C ILE A 37 -3.90 5.49 -9.69
N GLU A 38 -4.73 4.46 -9.85
CA GLU A 38 -5.82 4.42 -10.82
C GLU A 38 -7.13 4.63 -10.08
N LEU A 39 -7.75 5.80 -10.25
CA LEU A 39 -9.04 6.12 -9.64
C LEU A 39 -10.17 5.45 -10.43
N ILE A 40 -11.02 4.68 -9.76
CA ILE A 40 -12.12 3.93 -10.38
C ILE A 40 -13.46 4.28 -9.72
N LYS A 41 -14.54 4.10 -10.48
CA LYS A 41 -15.90 4.09 -9.92
C LYS A 41 -16.15 2.78 -9.17
N ALA A 42 -17.15 2.80 -8.29
CA ALA A 42 -17.52 1.64 -7.50
C ALA A 42 -18.01 0.44 -8.32
N ASP A 43 -18.72 0.68 -9.43
CA ASP A 43 -19.25 -0.36 -10.32
C ASP A 43 -18.14 -1.12 -11.08
N TYR A 44 -16.94 -0.53 -11.19
CA TYR A 44 -15.79 -1.12 -11.85
C TYR A 44 -14.98 -2.08 -10.95
N ILE A 45 -15.36 -2.25 -9.68
CA ILE A 45 -14.55 -3.00 -8.69
C ILE A 45 -14.22 -4.43 -9.11
N ASN A 46 -15.15 -5.14 -9.75
CA ASN A 46 -14.92 -6.53 -10.17
C ASN A 46 -13.85 -6.61 -11.26
N GLU A 47 -13.85 -5.68 -12.22
CA GLU A 47 -12.82 -5.64 -13.28
C GLU A 47 -11.45 -5.22 -12.71
N ALA A 48 -11.42 -4.23 -11.81
CA ALA A 48 -10.20 -3.84 -11.10
C ALA A 48 -9.60 -4.98 -10.26
N TYR A 49 -10.44 -5.85 -9.70
CA TYR A 49 -9.98 -7.04 -8.96
C TYR A 49 -9.29 -8.06 -9.87
N GLU A 50 -9.89 -8.40 -11.01
CA GLU A 50 -9.28 -9.29 -12.01
C GLU A 50 -7.94 -8.73 -12.52
N ARG A 51 -7.89 -7.42 -12.80
CA ARG A 51 -6.65 -6.73 -13.18
C ARG A 51 -5.58 -6.79 -12.09
N THR A 52 -5.97 -6.66 -10.82
CA THR A 52 -5.03 -6.79 -9.68
C THR A 52 -4.41 -8.17 -9.63
N ILE A 53 -5.20 -9.24 -9.84
CA ILE A 53 -4.69 -10.63 -9.91
C ILE A 53 -3.70 -10.78 -11.07
N ALA A 54 -4.02 -10.20 -12.23
CA ALA A 54 -3.16 -10.19 -13.41
C ALA A 54 -1.91 -9.29 -13.27
N SER A 55 -1.75 -8.57 -12.15
CA SER A 55 -0.76 -7.50 -11.96
C SER A 55 -0.84 -6.38 -13.01
N ASP A 56 -2.03 -6.21 -13.63
CA ASP A 56 -2.35 -5.16 -14.59
C ASP A 56 -2.85 -3.90 -13.88
N VAL A 57 -1.98 -3.29 -13.07
CA VAL A 57 -2.27 -2.05 -12.37
C VAL A 57 -0.98 -1.26 -12.19
N LYS A 58 -1.04 0.05 -12.38
CA LYS A 58 0.04 0.93 -11.95
C LYS A 58 -0.03 1.12 -10.42
N TYR A 59 0.51 0.13 -9.71
CA TYR A 59 0.66 0.04 -8.25
C TYR A 59 -0.63 -0.07 -7.41
N ARG A 60 -1.63 0.81 -7.56
CA ARG A 60 -2.84 0.80 -6.70
C ARG A 60 -4.10 1.31 -7.39
N PHE A 61 -5.21 0.59 -7.21
CA PHE A 61 -6.55 1.12 -7.45
C PHE A 61 -7.09 1.88 -6.22
N VAL A 62 -7.81 2.97 -6.46
CA VAL A 62 -8.57 3.70 -5.43
C VAL A 62 -10.01 3.85 -5.92
N ILE A 63 -10.98 3.46 -5.09
CA ILE A 63 -12.40 3.64 -5.41
C ILE A 63 -12.81 5.06 -5.01
N ASP A 64 -13.42 5.80 -5.94
CA ASP A 64 -14.02 7.09 -5.65
C ASP A 64 -15.33 6.93 -4.87
N ALA A 65 -15.23 7.13 -3.56
CA ALA A 65 -16.35 7.00 -2.63
C ALA A 65 -17.36 8.15 -2.69
N ALA A 66 -17.07 9.25 -3.39
CA ALA A 66 -18.04 10.33 -3.54
C ALA A 66 -19.13 10.01 -4.57
N THR A 67 -18.92 8.98 -5.39
CA THR A 67 -19.80 8.59 -6.50
C THR A 67 -20.74 7.43 -6.17
N PHE A 68 -20.77 6.99 -4.91
CA PHE A 68 -21.76 6.05 -4.39
C PHE A 68 -23.17 6.67 -4.36
#